data_AF-A0A833X9D3-F1
#
_entry.id   AF-A0A833X9D3-F1
#
_cell.length_a   1.000
_cell.length_b   1.000
_cell.length_c   1.000
_cell.angle_alpha   90.00
_cell.angle_beta   90.00
_cell.angle_gamma   90.00
#
_symmetry.space_group_name_H-M   'P 1'
#
loop_
_entity.id
_entity.type
_entity.pdbx_description
1 polymer ?
#
loop_
_entity_poly.entity_id
_entity_poly.type
_entity_poly.pdbx_seq_one_letter_code
_entity_poly.pdbx_strand_id
1 'polypeptide(L)'
;MVGKPSFTKKQANLFFPPDFAFPVAVQISHKYSFIYMITKFGLLFVYDLVTATVVYRNRISPDPIFFTAEASSVGGFYAINRRGQVLLAIVNDQTIVSFVSGQLNNLELAVNLANRGNLPGAYQLSLPVQAGQTPPLLQYFGTLLTKGKLNAFEPLELSRLVVNQNKKNLLENWLAEDKLECSEEIQF
;
A
#
# COMPACT_ATOMS: atom_id res chain seq x y z
N MET A 1 -7.94 -25.66 -22.10
CA MET A 1 -7.25 -24.73 -21.17
C MET A 1 -7.19 -23.37 -21.84
N VAL A 2 -7.85 -22.35 -21.30
CA VAL A 2 -7.80 -20.99 -21.87
C VAL A 2 -6.40 -20.44 -21.60
N GLY A 3 -5.65 -20.14 -22.66
CA GLY A 3 -4.29 -19.60 -22.55
C GLY A 3 -4.29 -18.27 -21.81
N LYS A 4 -3.34 -18.08 -20.88
CA LYS A 4 -3.14 -16.79 -20.21
C LYS A 4 -2.98 -15.71 -21.29
N PRO A 5 -3.65 -14.54 -21.15
CA PRO A 5 -3.50 -13.46 -22.11
C PRO A 5 -2.03 -13.07 -22.25
N SER A 6 -1.58 -12.89 -23.49
CA SER A 6 -0.24 -12.44 -23.83
C SER A 6 0.01 -11.04 -23.30
N PHE A 7 1.20 -10.77 -22.76
CA PHE A 7 1.58 -9.43 -22.32
C PHE A 7 1.55 -8.43 -23.48
N THR A 8 0.79 -7.35 -23.32
CA THR A 8 0.74 -6.26 -24.30
C THR A 8 1.82 -5.24 -23.99
N LYS A 9 2.60 -4.83 -25.00
CA LYS A 9 3.57 -3.75 -24.84
C LYS A 9 2.85 -2.45 -24.46
N LYS A 10 3.25 -1.84 -23.34
CA LYS A 10 2.77 -0.52 -22.92
C LYS A 10 3.86 0.51 -23.19
N GLN A 11 3.51 1.59 -23.89
CA GLN A 11 4.40 2.73 -24.10
C GLN A 11 3.90 3.89 -23.26
N ALA A 12 4.80 4.50 -22.49
CA ALA A 12 4.53 5.69 -21.71
C ALA A 12 5.66 6.70 -21.91
N ASN A 13 5.29 7.97 -22.03
CA ASN A 13 6.26 9.06 -22.11
C ASN A 13 6.67 9.46 -20.69
N LEU A 14 7.93 9.21 -20.36
CA LEU A 14 8.51 9.64 -19.09
C LEU A 14 9.02 11.08 -19.26
N PHE A 15 8.51 12.01 -18.45
CA PHE A 15 8.91 13.41 -18.52
C PHE A 15 10.26 13.64 -17.81
N PHE A 16 11.23 14.18 -18.55
CA PHE A 16 12.49 14.70 -18.01
C PHE A 16 12.58 16.18 -18.33
N PRO A 17 12.66 17.08 -17.34
CA PRO A 17 12.85 18.49 -17.64
C PRO A 17 14.25 18.70 -18.23
N PRO A 18 14.44 19.66 -19.16
CA PRO A 18 15.66 19.80 -19.97
C PRO A 18 16.95 19.95 -19.16
N ASP A 19 16.86 20.54 -17.96
CA ASP A 19 18.01 20.81 -17.08
C ASP A 19 18.50 19.57 -16.32
N PHE A 20 17.77 18.46 -16.40
CA PHE A 20 18.04 17.27 -15.62
C PHE A 20 18.60 16.20 -16.56
N ALA A 21 19.91 15.97 -16.42
CA ALA A 21 20.71 15.03 -17.22
C ALA A 21 20.03 13.68 -17.51
N PHE A 22 20.47 13.03 -18.58
CA PHE A 22 19.96 11.75 -19.06
C PHE A 22 20.05 10.60 -18.02
N PRO A 23 19.14 9.59 -18.11
CA PRO A 23 19.20 8.37 -17.31
C PRO A 23 20.50 7.58 -17.54
N VAL A 24 21.12 7.10 -16.46
CA VAL A 24 22.33 6.26 -16.52
C VAL A 24 22.12 4.86 -15.98
N ALA A 25 21.11 4.66 -15.13
CA ALA A 25 20.77 3.36 -14.59
C ALA A 25 19.27 3.22 -14.33
N VAL A 26 18.78 1.99 -14.43
CA VAL A 26 17.41 1.61 -14.08
C VAL A 26 17.47 0.37 -13.19
N GLN A 27 16.71 0.37 -12.11
CA GLN A 27 16.51 -0.77 -11.21
C GLN A 27 15.01 -1.01 -11.06
N ILE A 28 14.61 -2.26 -10.88
CA ILE A 28 13.19 -2.63 -10.74
C ILE A 28 13.00 -3.27 -9.38
N SER A 29 12.04 -2.76 -8.61
CA SER A 29 11.60 -3.40 -7.38
C SER A 29 10.49 -4.39 -7.69
N HIS A 30 10.74 -5.67 -7.50
CA HIS A 30 9.70 -6.70 -7.61
C HIS A 30 8.70 -6.63 -6.45
N LYS A 31 9.14 -6.24 -5.23
CA LYS A 31 8.28 -6.11 -4.04
C LYS A 31 7.19 -5.05 -4.22
N TYR A 32 7.55 -3.87 -4.74
CA TYR A 32 6.61 -2.76 -4.90
C TYR A 32 6.10 -2.58 -6.33
N SER A 33 6.69 -3.30 -7.30
CA SER A 33 6.50 -3.04 -8.73
C SER A 33 6.83 -1.57 -9.07
N PHE A 34 8.00 -1.11 -8.64
CA PHE A 34 8.52 0.23 -8.96
C PHE A 34 9.68 0.17 -9.94
N ILE A 35 9.77 1.18 -10.81
CA ILE A 35 10.94 1.46 -11.63
C ILE A 35 11.70 2.60 -10.97
N TYR A 36 12.93 2.35 -10.54
CA TYR A 36 13.87 3.35 -10.09
C TYR A 36 14.75 3.76 -11.26
N MET A 37 14.66 5.02 -11.68
CA MET A 37 15.50 5.57 -12.72
C MET A 37 16.45 6.60 -12.12
N ILE A 38 17.74 6.38 -12.33
CA ILE A 38 18.82 7.20 -11.79
C ILE A 38 19.48 7.95 -12.93
N THR A 39 19.66 9.26 -12.77
CA THR A 39 20.38 10.10 -13.75
C THR A 39 21.84 10.29 -13.40
N LYS A 40 22.63 10.73 -14.38
CA LYS A 40 24.07 10.99 -14.22
C LYS A 40 24.38 11.91 -13.03
N PHE A 41 23.50 12.86 -12.71
CA PHE A 41 23.69 13.83 -11.62
C PHE A 41 22.92 13.49 -10.35
N GLY A 42 22.64 12.20 -10.12
CA GLY A 42 22.16 11.72 -8.82
C GLY A 42 20.68 12.05 -8.54
N LEU A 43 19.87 12.28 -9.57
CA LEU A 43 18.43 12.37 -9.41
C LEU A 43 17.81 10.98 -9.51
N LEU A 44 16.88 10.72 -8.62
CA LEU A 44 16.03 9.54 -8.62
C LEU A 44 14.64 9.94 -9.12
N PHE A 45 14.13 9.18 -10.08
CA PHE A 45 12.75 9.15 -10.48
C PHE A 45 12.19 7.77 -10.16
N VAL A 46 11.03 7.72 -9.50
CA VAL A 46 10.34 6.49 -9.17
C VAL A 46 9.03 6.46 -9.93
N TYR A 47 8.79 5.40 -10.68
CA TYR A 47 7.55 5.18 -11.41
C TYR A 47 6.87 3.90 -10.96
N ASP A 48 5.54 3.88 -10.98
CA ASP A 48 4.78 2.64 -10.89
C ASP A 48 4.99 1.81 -12.17
N LEU A 49 5.38 0.54 -12.04
CA LEU A 49 5.68 -0.34 -13.16
C LEU A 49 4.44 -0.65 -14.01
N VAL A 50 3.25 -0.65 -13.42
CA VAL A 50 2.00 -1.04 -14.08
C VAL A 50 1.42 0.13 -14.87
N THR A 51 1.39 1.32 -14.26
CA THR A 51 0.75 2.50 -14.84
C THR A 51 1.74 3.45 -15.53
N ALA A 52 3.03 3.36 -15.21
CA ALA A 52 4.06 4.35 -15.53
C ALA A 52 3.81 5.74 -14.89
N THR A 53 2.96 5.80 -13.87
CA THR A 53 2.72 7.04 -13.10
C THR A 53 3.97 7.41 -12.30
N VAL A 54 4.35 8.69 -12.31
CA VAL A 54 5.42 9.21 -11.45
C VAL A 54 4.96 9.13 -9.99
N VAL A 55 5.76 8.47 -9.15
CA VAL A 55 5.53 8.37 -7.71
C VAL A 55 6.40 9.37 -6.96
N TYR A 56 7.70 9.38 -7.21
CA TYR A 56 8.62 10.20 -6.44
C TYR A 56 9.75 10.75 -7.31
N ARG A 57 10.22 11.95 -6.97
CA ARG A 57 11.36 12.58 -7.62
C ARG A 57 12.16 13.40 -6.62
N ASN A 58 13.45 13.10 -6.48
CA ASN A 58 14.35 13.92 -5.68
C ASN A 58 15.82 13.69 -6.06
N ARG A 59 16.70 14.60 -5.66
CA ARG A 59 18.15 14.37 -5.72
C ARG A 59 18.57 13.52 -4.53
N ILE A 60 19.20 12.38 -4.80
CA ILE A 60 19.72 11.45 -3.78
C ILE A 60 21.24 11.54 -3.64
N SER A 61 21.94 12.17 -4.59
CA SER A 61 23.37 12.41 -4.48
C SER A 61 23.78 13.76 -5.10
N PRO A 62 24.65 14.54 -4.45
CA PRO A 62 25.26 15.71 -5.08
C PRO A 62 26.25 15.31 -6.19
N ASP A 63 26.89 14.15 -6.03
CA ASP A 63 27.91 13.63 -6.95
C ASP A 63 27.32 12.62 -7.96
N PRO A 64 27.96 12.45 -9.13
CA PRO A 64 27.50 11.47 -10.11
C PRO A 64 27.48 10.04 -9.58
N ILE A 65 26.35 9.36 -9.76
CA ILE A 65 26.21 7.92 -9.55
C ILE A 65 26.71 7.21 -10.81
N PHE A 66 27.65 6.28 -10.66
CA PHE A 66 28.25 5.55 -11.78
C PHE A 66 27.99 4.04 -11.74
N PHE A 67 27.48 3.52 -10.61
CA PHE A 67 27.17 2.12 -10.43
C PHE A 67 25.93 1.96 -9.56
N THR A 68 25.09 0.98 -9.90
CA THR A 68 23.90 0.60 -9.12
C THR A 68 23.71 -0.91 -9.14
N ALA A 69 23.18 -1.47 -8.07
CA ALA A 69 22.76 -2.87 -8.01
C ALA A 69 21.42 -2.99 -7.28
N GLU A 70 20.60 -3.97 -7.66
CA GLU A 70 19.34 -4.24 -6.99
C GLU A 70 19.58 -4.68 -5.53
N ALA A 71 18.69 -4.26 -4.62
CA ALA A 71 18.63 -4.73 -3.25
C ALA A 71 17.30 -5.51 -3.05
N SER A 72 17.23 -6.71 -3.64
CA SER A 72 15.98 -7.48 -3.80
C SER A 72 15.26 -7.77 -2.47
N SER A 73 16.00 -8.05 -1.40
CA SER A 73 15.43 -8.37 -0.07
C SER A 73 14.63 -7.23 0.55
N VAL A 74 14.94 -5.99 0.19
CA VAL A 74 14.28 -4.78 0.70
C VAL A 74 13.50 -4.02 -0.38
N GLY A 75 13.45 -4.56 -1.60
CA GLY A 75 12.76 -3.94 -2.73
C GLY A 75 13.37 -2.58 -3.15
N GLY A 76 14.65 -2.36 -2.88
CA GLY A 76 15.37 -1.12 -3.15
C GLY A 76 16.56 -1.30 -4.08
N PHE A 77 17.55 -0.42 -4.00
CA PHE A 77 18.80 -0.53 -4.72
C PHE A 77 19.99 0.08 -3.97
N TYR A 78 21.18 -0.43 -4.24
CA TYR A 78 22.44 0.18 -3.88
C TYR A 78 22.93 1.09 -5.00
N ALA A 79 23.57 2.20 -4.65
CA ALA A 79 24.23 3.10 -5.59
C ALA A 79 25.59 3.54 -5.07
N ILE A 80 26.56 3.69 -5.97
CA ILE A 80 27.90 4.21 -5.65
C ILE A 80 28.11 5.50 -6.44
N ASN A 81 28.46 6.56 -5.71
CA ASN A 81 28.81 7.84 -6.33
C ASN A 81 30.32 8.03 -6.47
N ARG A 82 30.74 9.01 -7.27
CA ARG A 82 32.17 9.29 -7.54
C ARG A 82 33.01 9.69 -6.32
N ARG A 83 32.39 10.00 -5.17
CA ARG A 83 33.09 10.21 -3.90
C ARG A 83 33.31 8.92 -3.10
N GLY A 84 32.89 7.77 -3.63
CA GLY A 84 32.98 6.48 -2.96
C GLY A 84 31.90 6.24 -1.91
N GLN A 85 30.85 7.07 -1.85
CA GLN A 85 29.74 6.85 -0.94
C GLN A 85 28.84 5.72 -1.48
N VAL A 86 28.44 4.81 -0.60
CA VAL A 86 27.47 3.76 -0.90
C VAL A 86 26.12 4.17 -0.31
N LEU A 87 25.11 4.30 -1.17
CA LEU A 87 23.75 4.66 -0.80
C LEU A 87 22.85 3.44 -0.93
N LEU A 88 21.98 3.21 0.06
CA LEU A 88 20.86 2.28 -0.04
C LEU A 88 19.58 3.11 -0.13
N ALA A 89 18.86 3.00 -1.25
CA ALA A 89 17.57 3.64 -1.44
C ALA A 89 16.46 2.60 -1.32
N ILE A 90 15.53 2.83 -0.39
CA ILE A 90 14.39 1.94 -0.10
C ILE A 90 13.10 2.75 0.05
N VAL A 91 11.97 2.07 -0.13
CA VAL A 91 10.64 2.63 0.15
C VAL A 91 10.40 2.61 1.66
N ASN A 92 9.78 3.68 2.18
CA ASN A 92 9.30 3.71 3.56
C ASN A 92 7.88 3.11 3.62
N ASP A 93 7.80 1.85 4.04
CA ASP A 93 6.54 1.09 4.12
C ASP A 93 5.47 1.78 5.00
N GLN A 94 5.88 2.56 6.01
CA GLN A 94 4.95 3.24 6.92
C GLN A 94 4.27 4.45 6.31
N THR A 95 4.90 5.11 5.33
CA THR A 95 4.45 6.42 4.83
C THR A 95 4.16 6.45 3.35
N ILE A 96 4.56 5.45 2.57
CA ILE A 96 4.39 5.47 1.12
C ILE A 96 2.91 5.50 0.71
N VAL A 97 2.05 4.79 1.41
CA VAL A 97 0.62 4.72 1.11
C VAL A 97 -0.05 6.08 1.34
N SER A 98 0.21 6.71 2.49
CA SER A 98 -0.33 8.05 2.81
C SER A 98 0.27 9.15 1.94
N PHE A 99 1.53 9.02 1.53
CA PHE A 99 2.16 9.92 0.57
C PHE A 99 1.46 9.86 -0.80
N VAL A 100 1.22 8.66 -1.33
CA VAL A 100 0.56 8.50 -2.64
C VAL A 100 -0.91 8.92 -2.59
N SER A 101 -1.65 8.54 -1.53
CA SER A 101 -3.07 8.90 -1.43
C SER A 101 -3.26 10.39 -1.16
N GLY A 102 -2.43 10.99 -0.31
CA GLY A 102 -2.57 12.38 0.13
C GLY A 102 -1.82 13.37 -0.75
N GLN A 103 -0.50 13.24 -0.87
CA GLN A 103 0.32 14.24 -1.57
C GLN A 103 0.20 14.14 -3.09
N LEU A 104 0.16 12.91 -3.63
CA LEU A 104 -0.08 12.72 -5.07
C LEU A 104 -1.57 12.75 -5.44
N ASN A 105 -2.45 12.82 -4.44
CA ASN A 105 -3.91 12.76 -4.60
C ASN A 105 -4.35 11.59 -5.51
N ASN A 106 -3.71 10.43 -5.34
CA ASN A 106 -3.94 9.26 -6.19
C ASN A 106 -4.33 8.04 -5.35
N LEU A 107 -5.59 8.00 -4.94
CA LEU A 107 -6.14 6.93 -4.11
C LEU A 107 -6.06 5.56 -4.79
N GLU A 108 -6.34 5.49 -6.09
CA GLU A 108 -6.32 4.24 -6.85
C GLU A 108 -4.92 3.61 -6.85
N LEU A 109 -3.88 4.41 -7.10
CA LEU A 109 -2.50 3.94 -7.01
C LEU A 109 -2.13 3.53 -5.59
N ALA A 110 -2.55 4.29 -4.58
CA ALA A 110 -2.26 3.98 -3.18
C ALA A 110 -2.85 2.64 -2.75
N VAL A 111 -4.13 2.38 -3.08
CA VAL A 111 -4.80 1.10 -2.79
C VAL A 111 -4.10 -0.05 -3.50
N ASN A 112 -3.82 0.11 -4.80
CA ASN A 112 -3.17 -0.94 -5.57
C ASN A 112 -1.74 -1.23 -5.08
N LEU A 113 -0.98 -0.20 -4.72
CA LEU A 113 0.36 -0.34 -4.15
C LEU A 113 0.30 -1.05 -2.80
N ALA A 114 -0.65 -0.68 -1.94
CA ALA A 114 -0.79 -1.26 -0.61
C ALA A 114 -1.13 -2.75 -0.67
N ASN A 115 -2.03 -3.14 -1.58
CA ASN A 115 -2.37 -4.54 -1.83
C ASN A 115 -1.19 -5.34 -2.39
N ARG A 116 -0.44 -4.78 -3.34
CA ARG A 116 0.70 -5.44 -3.98
C ARG A 116 1.87 -5.65 -3.00
N GLY A 117 2.17 -4.63 -2.19
CA GLY A 117 3.32 -4.62 -1.28
C GLY A 117 3.04 -5.13 0.13
N ASN A 118 1.81 -5.56 0.42
CA ASN A 118 1.33 -5.89 1.78
C ASN A 118 1.66 -4.77 2.80
N LEU A 119 1.33 -3.53 2.43
CA LEU A 119 1.74 -2.34 3.17
C LEU A 119 0.70 -1.94 4.23
N PRO A 120 1.15 -1.39 5.37
CA PRO A 120 0.25 -0.85 6.38
C PRO A 120 -0.58 0.33 5.80
N GLY A 121 -1.80 0.51 6.34
CA GLY A 121 -2.71 1.57 5.90
C GLY A 121 -3.64 1.22 4.73
N ALA A 122 -3.45 0.04 4.08
CA ALA A 122 -4.33 -0.44 3.01
C ALA A 122 -5.81 -0.49 3.45
N TYR A 123 -6.05 -1.03 4.65
CA TYR A 123 -7.38 -1.27 5.22
C TYR A 123 -8.21 0.01 5.41
N GLN A 124 -7.56 1.14 5.68
CA GLN A 124 -8.23 2.44 5.84
C GLN A 124 -8.67 3.04 4.50
N LEU A 125 -7.99 2.70 3.41
CA LEU A 125 -8.31 3.21 2.07
C LEU A 125 -9.36 2.37 1.36
N SER A 126 -9.44 1.07 1.65
CA SER A 126 -10.36 0.12 1.02
C SER A 126 -11.80 0.15 1.56
N LEU A 127 -12.08 0.94 2.59
CA LEU A 127 -13.42 1.10 3.14
C LEU A 127 -13.99 2.46 2.73
N PRO A 128 -14.95 2.52 1.78
CA PRO A 128 -15.73 3.72 1.61
C PRO A 128 -16.58 3.90 2.87
N VAL A 129 -16.13 4.71 3.82
CA VAL A 129 -17.01 5.23 4.87
C VAL A 129 -17.69 6.46 4.28
N GLN A 130 -18.72 6.24 3.44
CA GLN A 130 -19.63 7.33 3.11
C GLN A 130 -20.33 7.77 4.40
N ALA A 131 -20.33 9.07 4.69
CA ALA A 131 -21.04 9.61 5.85
C ALA A 131 -22.53 9.20 5.76
N GLY A 132 -22.96 8.30 6.67
CA GLY A 132 -24.31 7.72 6.69
C GLY A 132 -24.42 6.27 6.24
N GLN A 133 -23.38 5.66 5.63
CA GLN A 133 -23.36 4.22 5.38
C GLN A 133 -22.82 3.45 6.60
N THR A 134 -23.49 2.35 6.94
CA THR A 134 -23.00 1.40 7.93
C THR A 134 -21.63 0.85 7.50
N PRO A 135 -20.61 0.84 8.38
CA PRO A 135 -19.29 0.33 8.03
C PRO A 135 -19.36 -1.05 7.36
N PRO A 136 -18.61 -1.33 6.28
CA PRO A 136 -18.68 -2.62 5.58
C PRO A 136 -18.41 -3.81 6.50
N LEU A 137 -17.59 -3.63 7.52
CA LEU A 137 -17.34 -4.65 8.55
C LEU A 137 -18.62 -4.98 9.36
N LEU A 138 -19.43 -3.97 9.68
CA LEU A 138 -20.73 -4.17 10.34
C LEU A 138 -21.76 -4.83 9.39
N GLN A 139 -21.67 -4.57 8.09
CA GLN A 139 -22.48 -5.25 7.07
C GLN A 139 -22.07 -6.73 6.89
N TYR A 140 -20.77 -7.01 6.96
CA TYR A 140 -20.23 -8.37 7.00
C TYR A 140 -20.74 -9.14 8.22
N PHE A 141 -20.59 -8.56 9.42
CA PHE A 141 -21.12 -9.15 10.65
C PHE A 141 -22.63 -9.29 10.61
N GLY A 142 -23.37 -8.31 10.08
CA GLY A 142 -24.82 -8.45 9.86
C GLY A 142 -25.18 -9.63 8.96
N THR A 143 -24.40 -9.89 7.91
CA THR A 143 -24.60 -11.04 7.01
C THR A 143 -24.20 -12.37 7.66
N LEU A 144 -23.19 -12.38 8.52
CA LEU A 144 -22.83 -13.58 9.28
C LEU A 144 -23.90 -13.90 10.33
N LEU A 145 -24.40 -12.89 11.05
CA LEU A 145 -25.45 -13.03 12.06
C LEU A 145 -26.81 -13.47 11.50
N THR A 146 -27.06 -13.28 10.19
CA THR A 146 -28.21 -13.90 9.50
C THR A 146 -27.95 -15.33 9.06
N LYS A 147 -26.69 -15.73 8.92
CA LYS A 147 -26.28 -17.07 8.44
C LYS A 147 -25.92 -18.05 9.57
N GLY A 148 -25.55 -17.57 10.75
CA GLY A 148 -25.19 -18.43 11.89
C GLY A 148 -24.50 -17.69 13.04
N LYS A 149 -23.82 -18.46 13.88
CA LYS A 149 -23.05 -18.00 15.05
C LYS A 149 -21.66 -17.53 14.61
N LEU A 150 -21.15 -16.45 15.22
CA LEU A 150 -19.80 -15.96 14.99
C LEU A 150 -18.75 -16.87 15.66
N ASN A 151 -17.56 -16.97 15.07
CA ASN A 151 -16.43 -17.75 15.61
C ASN A 151 -15.77 -17.05 16.81
N ALA A 152 -14.93 -17.74 17.58
CA ALA A 152 -14.28 -17.21 18.79
C ALA A 152 -13.49 -15.88 18.65
N PHE A 153 -13.08 -15.47 17.43
CA PHE A 153 -12.29 -14.25 17.18
C PHE A 153 -13.11 -13.09 16.59
N GLU A 154 -14.30 -13.36 16.06
CA GLU A 154 -15.20 -12.40 15.42
C GLU A 154 -15.96 -11.46 16.41
N PRO A 155 -16.41 -11.90 17.61
CA PRO A 155 -17.08 -11.08 18.61
C PRO A 155 -16.24 -9.92 19.15
N LEU A 156 -14.91 -10.06 19.19
CA LEU A 156 -14.02 -9.02 19.73
C LEU A 156 -14.02 -7.76 18.85
N GLU A 157 -13.87 -7.94 17.54
CA GLU A 157 -13.89 -6.81 16.59
C GLU A 157 -15.30 -6.23 16.43
N LEU A 158 -16.34 -7.09 16.49
CA LEU A 158 -17.73 -6.64 16.52
C LEU A 158 -18.04 -5.78 17.76
N SER A 159 -17.61 -6.23 18.94
CA SER A 159 -17.89 -5.52 20.21
C SER A 159 -17.17 -4.16 20.27
N ARG A 160 -15.89 -4.08 19.87
CA ARG A 160 -15.17 -2.80 19.74
C ARG A 160 -15.91 -1.83 18.83
N LEU A 161 -16.38 -2.31 17.67
CA LEU A 161 -17.04 -1.47 16.68
C LEU A 161 -18.42 -0.98 17.13
N VAL A 162 -19.19 -1.83 17.82
CA VAL A 162 -20.53 -1.48 18.35
C VAL A 162 -20.45 -0.56 19.56
N VAL A 163 -19.46 -0.76 20.44
CA VAL A 163 -19.20 0.11 21.60
C VAL A 163 -18.78 1.51 21.14
N ASN A 164 -17.86 1.62 20.17
CA ASN A 164 -17.45 2.91 19.60
C ASN A 164 -18.60 3.67 18.91
N GLN A 165 -19.65 2.97 18.48
CA GLN A 165 -20.84 3.57 17.87
C GLN A 165 -21.99 3.85 18.86
N ASN A 166 -21.79 3.65 20.17
CA ASN A 166 -22.82 3.76 21.20
C ASN A 166 -24.06 2.87 20.96
N LYS A 167 -23.92 1.76 20.23
CA LYS A 167 -25.02 0.84 19.91
C LYS A 167 -25.04 -0.42 20.80
N LYS A 168 -24.72 -0.27 22.09
CA LYS A 168 -24.56 -1.38 23.04
C LYS A 168 -25.79 -2.32 23.11
N ASN A 169 -26.98 -1.78 22.90
CA ASN A 169 -28.24 -2.53 22.87
C ASN A 169 -28.24 -3.67 21.81
N LEU A 170 -27.48 -3.54 20.72
CA LEU A 170 -27.38 -4.59 19.70
C LEU A 170 -26.58 -5.80 20.20
N LEU A 171 -25.54 -5.56 21.01
CA LEU A 171 -24.77 -6.64 21.64
C LEU A 171 -25.65 -7.42 22.62
N GLU A 172 -26.46 -6.73 23.43
CA GLU A 172 -27.39 -7.36 24.37
C GLU A 172 -28.41 -8.25 23.65
N ASN A 173 -28.98 -7.76 22.53
CA ASN A 173 -29.90 -8.55 21.72
C ASN A 173 -29.23 -9.78 21.09
N TRP A 174 -28.01 -9.65 20.54
CA TRP A 174 -27.31 -10.78 19.93
C TRP A 174 -26.78 -11.79 20.94
N LEU A 175 -26.50 -11.35 22.17
CA LEU A 175 -26.17 -12.22 23.29
C LEU A 175 -27.41 -13.01 23.74
N ALA A 176 -28.57 -12.36 23.82
CA ALA A 176 -29.85 -13.02 24.13
C ALA A 176 -30.28 -14.04 23.06
N GLU A 177 -29.89 -13.83 21.80
CA GLU A 177 -30.17 -14.72 20.66
C GLU A 177 -29.15 -15.87 20.50
N ASP A 178 -28.20 -16.05 21.44
CA ASP A 178 -27.09 -17.03 21.39
C ASP A 178 -26.25 -16.98 20.08
N LYS A 179 -26.16 -15.79 19.47
CA LYS A 179 -25.42 -15.58 18.21
C LYS A 179 -23.94 -15.28 18.39
N LEU A 180 -23.50 -15.07 19.63
CA LEU A 180 -22.13 -14.73 19.99
C LEU A 180 -21.50 -15.88 20.78
N GLU A 181 -20.28 -16.27 20.41
CA GLU A 181 -19.47 -17.21 21.19
C GLU A 181 -18.63 -16.41 22.21
N CYS A 182 -18.81 -16.66 23.50
CA CYS A 182 -18.04 -15.98 24.54
C CYS A 182 -16.62 -16.54 24.59
N SER A 183 -15.60 -15.73 24.27
CA SER A 183 -14.20 -16.07 24.50
C SER A 183 -13.65 -15.30 25.70
N GLU A 184 -12.71 -15.90 26.43
CA GLU A 184 -12.15 -15.37 27.68
C GLU A 184 -11.27 -14.11 27.50
N GLU A 185 -11.18 -13.56 26.29
CA GLU A 185 -10.37 -12.37 25.98
C GLU A 185 -11.14 -11.04 26.18
N ILE A 186 -12.40 -11.07 26.63
CA ILE A 186 -13.20 -9.87 26.92
C ILE A 186 -12.89 -9.38 28.34
N GLN A 187 -11.80 -8.65 28.51
CA GLN A 187 -11.60 -7.77 29.69
C GLN A 187 -12.01 -6.35 29.30
N PHE A 188 -13.08 -5.85 29.94
CA PHE A 188 -13.51 -4.44 29.89
C PHE A 188 -12.60 -3.55 30.71
#